data_AF-A0A8J7WU79-F1
#
_entry.id   AF-A0A8J7WU79-F1
#
_cell.length_a   1.000
_cell.length_b   1.000
_cell.length_c   1.000
_cell.angle_alpha   90.00
_cell.angle_beta   90.00
_cell.angle_gamma   90.00
#
_symmetry.space_group_name_H-M   'P 1'
#
loop_
_entity.id
_entity.type
_entity.pdbx_description
1 polymer ?
#
loop_
_entity_poly.entity_id
_entity_poly.type
_entity_poly.pdbx_seq_one_letter_code
_entity_poly.pdbx_strand_id
1 'polypeptide(L)'
;MIADMLFLGIDWADPDQPQVRMAPADGGASILSRWDEALQYRSAAPTSRYCCGYFDLSTQPPAHVTCQRRRLIPRGSQCTACRVAEGFSSAHRAHLAAALPPHVRVYLDQPHWLYLAIFADGSCKVGTAAESRYKSRLAEQGA
;
A
#
# COMPACT_ATOMS: atom_id res chain seq x y z
N MET A 1 19.08 -19.63 11.51
CA MET A 1 18.68 -18.31 12.03
C MET A 1 17.48 -17.84 11.24
N ILE A 2 16.42 -17.39 11.90
CA ILE A 2 15.29 -16.75 11.21
C ILE A 2 15.79 -15.36 10.81
N ALA A 3 15.75 -15.04 9.51
CA ALA A 3 16.12 -13.71 9.05
C ALA A 3 15.07 -12.70 9.53
N ASP A 4 15.51 -11.55 10.03
CA ASP A 4 14.60 -10.46 10.39
C ASP A 4 13.93 -9.92 9.13
N MET A 5 12.60 -9.90 9.13
CA MET A 5 11.79 -9.45 8.01
C MET A 5 10.95 -8.23 8.42
N LEU A 6 10.85 -7.27 7.51
CA LEU A 6 9.89 -6.18 7.60
C LEU A 6 8.57 -6.64 6.98
N PHE A 7 7.51 -6.65 7.78
CA PHE A 7 6.15 -6.80 7.27
C PHE A 7 5.70 -5.49 6.62
N LEU A 8 5.39 -5.53 5.32
CA LEU A 8 5.06 -4.34 4.53
C LEU A 8 3.56 -4.19 4.30
N GLY A 9 2.81 -5.30 4.38
CA GLY A 9 1.36 -5.32 4.23
C GLY A 9 0.86 -6.59 3.56
N ILE A 10 -0.44 -6.60 3.26
CA ILE A 10 -1.09 -7.64 2.46
C ILE A 10 -1.39 -7.03 1.09
N ASP A 11 -1.02 -7.77 0.05
CA ASP A 11 -1.28 -7.46 -1.34
C ASP A 11 -2.57 -8.16 -1.80
N TRP A 12 -3.49 -7.38 -2.36
CA TRP A 12 -4.82 -7.82 -2.81
C TRP A 12 -5.00 -7.67 -4.31
N ALA A 13 -3.90 -7.68 -5.09
CA ALA A 13 -3.97 -7.61 -6.55
C ALA A 13 -4.83 -8.75 -7.13
N ASP A 14 -4.75 -9.94 -6.51
CA ASP A 14 -5.73 -11.02 -6.66
C ASP A 14 -6.56 -11.12 -5.37
N PRO A 15 -7.82 -10.66 -5.37
CA PRO A 15 -8.71 -10.70 -4.20
C PRO A 15 -8.90 -12.09 -3.60
N ASP A 16 -8.88 -13.13 -4.43
CA ASP A 16 -9.13 -14.50 -3.99
C ASP A 16 -7.86 -15.17 -3.44
N GLN A 17 -6.70 -14.55 -3.70
CA GLN A 17 -5.38 -15.10 -3.36
C GLN A 17 -4.47 -14.00 -2.78
N PRO A 18 -4.83 -13.40 -1.63
CA PRO A 18 -4.02 -12.35 -1.01
C PRO A 18 -2.62 -12.85 -0.64
N GLN A 19 -1.63 -11.99 -0.81
CA GLN A 19 -0.22 -12.33 -0.55
C GLN A 19 0.36 -11.42 0.52
N VAL A 20 1.23 -11.96 1.37
CA VAL A 20 1.96 -11.15 2.33
C VAL A 20 3.18 -10.54 1.65
N ARG A 21 3.31 -9.22 1.73
CA ARG A 21 4.50 -8.50 1.26
C ARG A 21 5.48 -8.31 2.42
N MET A 22 6.70 -8.78 2.23
CA MET A 22 7.78 -8.62 3.19
C MET A 22 9.07 -8.16 2.51
N ALA A 23 10.02 -7.64 3.27
CA ALA A 23 11.37 -7.37 2.79
C ALA A 23 12.40 -7.75 3.86
N PRO A 24 13.63 -8.14 3.48
CA PRO A 24 14.71 -8.32 4.44
C PRO A 24 14.97 -7.03 5.23
N ALA A 25 15.15 -7.12 6.55
CA ALA A 25 15.37 -5.96 7.40
C ALA A 25 16.74 -5.28 7.14
N ASP A 26 17.71 -6.06 6.67
CA ASP A 26 19.03 -5.58 6.23
C ASP A 26 18.99 -4.95 4.82
N GLY A 27 17.87 -5.06 4.10
CA GLY A 27 17.63 -4.42 2.81
C GLY A 27 17.51 -5.41 1.66
N GLY A 28 16.92 -4.94 0.56
CA GLY A 28 16.63 -5.78 -0.61
C GLY A 28 15.26 -5.45 -1.19
N ALA A 29 14.90 -6.14 -2.27
CA ALA A 29 13.57 -6.06 -2.86
C ALA A 29 12.52 -6.69 -1.93
N SER A 30 11.28 -6.20 -2.00
CA SER A 30 10.18 -6.89 -1.33
C SER A 30 9.82 -8.18 -2.06
N ILE A 31 9.49 -9.22 -1.31
CA ILE A 31 8.94 -10.47 -1.81
C ILE A 31 7.44 -10.55 -1.50
N LEU A 32 6.72 -11.29 -2.34
CA LEU A 32 5.35 -11.70 -2.10
C LEU A 32 5.33 -13.18 -1.76
N SER A 33 4.67 -13.53 -0.68
CA SER A 33 4.56 -14.91 -0.22
C SER A 33 3.11 -15.27 0.06
N ARG A 34 2.70 -16.45 -0.40
CA ARG A 34 1.42 -17.06 -0.06
C ARG A 34 1.60 -17.91 1.19
N TRP A 35 0.51 -18.00 1.95
CA TRP A 35 0.45 -18.77 3.17
C TRP A 35 -0.89 -19.51 3.15
N ASP A 36 -0.83 -20.83 2.96
CA ASP A 36 -2.02 -21.69 2.94
C ASP A 36 -2.48 -22.06 4.36
N GLU A 37 -1.70 -21.66 5.37
CA GLU A 37 -1.95 -21.85 6.79
C GLU A 37 -1.96 -20.51 7.54
N ALA A 38 -2.46 -20.53 8.78
CA ALA A 38 -2.51 -19.33 9.62
C ALA A 38 -1.10 -18.78 9.91
N LEU A 39 -0.81 -17.58 9.42
CA LEU A 39 0.43 -16.87 9.71
C LEU A 39 0.39 -16.23 11.11
N GLN A 40 1.22 -16.73 12.02
CA GLN A 40 1.46 -16.11 13.32
C GLN A 40 2.83 -15.44 13.33
N TYR A 41 2.87 -14.16 13.72
CA TYR A 41 4.11 -13.42 13.85
C TYR A 41 4.09 -12.51 15.09
N ARG A 42 5.30 -12.14 15.54
CA ARG A 42 5.51 -11.17 16.62
C ARG A 42 6.48 -10.11 16.13
N SER A 43 6.19 -8.84 16.43
CA SER A 43 7.18 -7.79 16.23
C SER A 43 8.33 -7.96 17.22
N ALA A 44 9.55 -8.14 16.71
CA ALA A 44 10.77 -8.15 17.52
C ALA A 44 11.04 -6.80 18.20
N ALA A 45 10.52 -5.70 17.63
CA ALA A 45 10.66 -4.34 18.14
C ALA A 45 9.29 -3.62 18.13
N PRO A 46 8.40 -3.89 19.10
CA PRO A 46 6.99 -3.47 19.04
C PRO A 46 6.76 -1.96 19.01
N THR A 47 7.73 -1.17 19.47
CA THR A 47 7.68 0.30 19.45
C THR A 47 8.35 0.92 18.22
N SER A 48 9.10 0.11 17.45
CA SER A 48 9.83 0.58 16.28
C SER A 48 9.03 0.32 15.02
N ARG A 49 8.87 1.35 14.19
CA ARG A 49 8.29 1.24 12.85
C ARG A 49 9.37 1.59 11.85
N TYR A 50 9.52 0.75 10.83
CA TYR A 50 10.36 1.05 9.69
C TYR A 50 9.52 1.59 8.54
N CYS A 51 10.11 2.45 7.74
CA CYS A 51 9.52 2.91 6.50
C CYS A 51 9.27 1.73 5.56
N CYS A 52 8.02 1.55 5.12
CA CYS A 52 7.63 0.45 4.25
C CYS A 52 8.19 0.60 2.82
N GLY A 53 8.52 1.81 2.39
CA GLY A 53 8.89 2.10 1.00
C GLY A 53 7.84 2.94 0.32
N TYR A 54 7.66 2.78 -0.98
CA TYR A 54 6.60 3.43 -1.76
C TYR A 54 6.21 2.58 -2.96
N PHE A 55 5.07 2.86 -3.56
CA PHE A 55 4.72 2.32 -4.88
C PHE A 55 5.18 3.28 -5.96
N ASP A 56 5.99 2.79 -6.89
CA ASP A 56 6.30 3.51 -8.12
C ASP A 56 5.07 3.48 -9.02
N LEU A 57 4.37 4.60 -9.07
CA LEU A 57 3.15 4.77 -9.86
C LEU A 57 3.44 5.04 -11.34
N SER A 58 4.71 5.17 -11.74
CA SER A 58 5.09 5.29 -13.15
C SER A 58 5.11 3.94 -13.87
N THR A 59 5.12 2.82 -13.13
CA THR A 59 5.05 1.48 -13.69
C THR A 59 3.60 0.99 -13.76
N GLN A 60 3.32 0.06 -14.69
CA GLN A 60 2.00 -0.55 -14.83
C GLN A 60 2.14 -2.09 -14.87
N PRO A 61 1.70 -2.82 -13.83
CA PRO A 61 1.11 -2.31 -12.57
C PRO A 61 2.14 -1.55 -11.70
N PRO A 62 1.69 -0.73 -10.73
CA PRO A 62 2.59 -0.05 -9.79
C PRO A 62 3.48 -1.04 -9.03
N ALA A 63 4.79 -0.80 -9.04
CA ALA A 63 5.77 -1.67 -8.40
C ALA A 63 6.12 -1.15 -7.01
N HIS A 64 6.20 -2.04 -6.03
CA HIS A 64 6.65 -1.65 -4.69
C HIS A 64 8.18 -1.50 -4.65
N VAL A 65 8.65 -0.36 -4.16
CA VAL A 65 10.07 -0.01 -3.97
C VAL A 65 10.36 0.12 -2.47
N THR A 66 11.28 -0.70 -1.97
CA THR A 66 11.67 -0.69 -0.55
C THR A 66 12.45 0.56 -0.17
N CYS A 67 12.37 0.97 1.11
CA CYS A 67 13.12 2.13 1.59
C CYS A 67 14.61 1.83 1.65
N GLN A 68 15.40 2.33 0.69
CA GLN A 68 16.87 2.16 0.67
C GLN A 68 17.57 2.66 1.93
N ARG A 69 16.99 3.67 2.60
CA ARG A 69 17.54 4.24 3.85
C ARG A 69 17.11 3.50 5.11
N ARG A 70 16.20 2.53 5.02
CA ARG A 70 15.68 1.72 6.15
C ARG A 70 15.31 2.58 7.38
N ARG A 71 14.67 3.73 7.13
CA ARG A 71 14.44 4.72 8.19
C ARG A 71 13.43 4.20 9.21
N LEU A 72 13.78 4.31 10.49
CA LEU A 72 12.80 4.31 11.57
C LEU A 72 11.90 5.54 11.42
N ILE A 73 10.59 5.33 11.60
CA ILE A 73 9.57 6.38 11.53
C ILE A 73 8.76 6.40 12.83
N PRO A 74 8.44 7.59 13.36
CA PRO A 74 7.65 7.67 14.59
C PRO A 74 6.17 7.39 14.37
N ARG A 75 5.68 7.53 13.13
CA ARG A 75 4.26 7.33 12.75
C ARG A 75 4.10 7.10 11.25
N GLY A 76 2.94 6.58 10.87
CA GLY A 76 2.59 6.30 9.48
C GLY A 76 3.33 5.08 8.93
N SER A 77 3.43 5.00 7.59
CA SER A 77 4.08 3.90 6.86
C SER A 77 5.31 4.35 6.06
N GLN A 78 5.51 5.66 5.85
CA GLN A 78 6.56 6.19 4.97
C GLN A 78 7.39 7.28 5.63
N CYS A 79 8.69 7.29 5.35
CA CYS A 79 9.55 8.43 5.63
C CYS A 79 9.33 9.53 4.57
N THR A 80 9.76 10.77 4.87
CA THR A 80 9.57 11.92 3.97
C THR A 80 10.07 11.66 2.55
N ALA A 81 11.23 11.00 2.39
CA ALA A 81 11.79 10.74 1.08
C ALA A 81 10.93 9.78 0.24
N CYS A 82 10.47 8.67 0.82
CA CYS A 82 9.58 7.73 0.13
C CYS A 82 8.23 8.36 -0.19
N ARG A 83 7.67 9.16 0.72
CA ARG A 83 6.41 9.89 0.48
C ARG A 83 6.52 10.90 -0.66
N VAL A 84 7.65 11.61 -0.76
CA VAL A 84 7.91 12.54 -1.87
C VAL A 84 8.10 11.78 -3.18
N ALA A 85 8.84 10.66 -3.17
CA ALA A 85 9.03 9.82 -4.34
C ALA A 85 7.70 9.25 -4.88
N GLU A 86 6.83 8.78 -3.99
CA GLU A 86 5.48 8.34 -4.37
C GLU A 86 4.62 9.48 -4.90
N GLY A 87 4.65 10.64 -4.24
CA GLY A 87 3.93 11.85 -4.64
C GLY A 87 2.41 11.78 -4.52
N PHE A 88 1.83 10.63 -4.15
CA PHE A 88 0.38 10.39 -4.18
C PHE A 88 -0.42 11.32 -3.24
N SER A 89 0.20 11.86 -2.19
CA SER A 89 -0.45 12.85 -1.32
C SER A 89 -0.93 14.09 -2.07
N SER A 90 -0.32 14.42 -3.22
CA SER A 90 -0.76 15.51 -4.08
C SER A 90 -2.14 15.28 -4.69
N ALA A 91 -2.58 14.02 -4.85
CA ALA A 91 -3.92 13.68 -5.35
C ALA A 91 -5.03 14.30 -4.49
N HIS A 92 -4.86 14.32 -3.16
CA HIS A 92 -5.83 14.92 -2.24
C HIS A 92 -6.00 16.45 -2.41
N ARG A 93 -5.01 17.11 -3.01
CA ARG A 93 -5.00 18.55 -3.25
C ARG A 93 -4.97 18.89 -4.74
N ALA A 94 -5.31 17.94 -5.61
CA ALA A 94 -5.25 18.12 -7.05
C ALA A 94 -6.10 19.30 -7.54
N HIS A 95 -7.25 19.53 -6.90
CA HIS A 95 -8.14 20.67 -7.17
C HIS A 95 -7.53 22.05 -6.84
N LEU A 96 -6.42 22.10 -6.09
CA LEU A 96 -5.71 23.33 -5.72
C LEU A 96 -4.32 23.45 -6.35
N ALA A 97 -3.84 22.38 -6.99
CA ALA A 97 -2.46 22.30 -7.46
C ALA A 97 -2.34 22.90 -8.86
N ALA A 98 -1.37 23.80 -9.05
CA ALA A 98 -1.04 24.32 -10.38
C ALA A 98 -0.45 23.25 -11.31
N ALA A 99 0.24 22.26 -10.73
CA ALA A 99 0.83 21.12 -11.43
C ALA A 99 0.83 19.88 -10.54
N LEU A 100 0.76 18.70 -11.17
CA LEU A 100 0.80 17.40 -10.53
C LEU A 100 1.97 16.57 -11.08
N PRO A 101 2.56 15.66 -10.29
CA PRO A 101 3.47 14.66 -10.83
C PRO A 101 2.79 13.87 -11.96
N PRO A 102 3.48 13.59 -13.09
CA PRO A 102 2.86 12.94 -14.25
C PRO A 102 2.13 11.63 -13.93
N HIS A 103 2.73 10.79 -13.09
CA HIS A 103 2.13 9.52 -12.65
C HIS A 103 0.86 9.71 -11.81
N VAL A 104 0.79 10.78 -11.00
CA VAL A 104 -0.43 11.11 -10.23
C VAL A 104 -1.52 11.62 -11.17
N ARG A 105 -1.17 12.42 -12.19
CA ARG A 105 -2.13 12.86 -13.21
C ARG A 105 -2.73 11.66 -13.95
N VAL A 106 -1.90 10.73 -14.41
CA VAL A 106 -2.38 9.48 -15.05
C VAL A 106 -3.34 8.72 -14.13
N TYR A 107 -3.03 8.62 -12.83
CA TYR A 107 -3.93 7.98 -11.87
C TYR A 107 -5.27 8.72 -11.73
N LEU A 108 -5.28 10.05 -11.74
CA LEU A 108 -6.50 10.84 -11.57
C LEU A 108 -7.37 10.88 -12.84
N ASP A 109 -6.75 10.81 -14.02
CA ASP A 109 -7.45 10.87 -15.32
C ASP A 109 -8.17 9.56 -15.67
N GLN A 110 -7.88 8.46 -14.96
CA GLN A 110 -8.61 7.21 -15.12
C GLN A 110 -10.03 7.29 -14.51
N PRO A 111 -10.98 6.42 -14.92
CA PRO A 111 -12.29 6.37 -14.28
C PRO A 111 -12.20 6.07 -12.77
N HIS A 112 -13.07 6.70 -11.99
CA HIS A 112 -13.23 6.42 -10.56
C HIS A 112 -14.66 6.00 -10.28
N TRP A 113 -14.82 4.89 -9.59
CA TRP A 113 -16.08 4.32 -9.18
C TRP A 113 -16.48 4.89 -7.82
N LEU A 114 -17.75 5.32 -7.69
CA LEU A 114 -18.40 5.52 -6.41
C LEU A 114 -19.07 4.20 -6.02
N TYR A 115 -18.84 3.73 -4.79
CA TYR A 115 -19.42 2.49 -4.30
C TYR A 115 -20.00 2.63 -2.89
N LEU A 116 -20.93 1.73 -2.59
CA LEU A 116 -21.52 1.49 -1.28
C LEU A 116 -21.18 0.05 -0.86
N ALA A 117 -20.52 -0.10 0.29
CA ALA A 117 -20.28 -1.39 0.94
C ALA A 117 -21.17 -1.49 2.18
N ILE A 118 -21.91 -2.59 2.32
CA ILE A 118 -22.80 -2.86 3.46
C ILE A 118 -22.22 -4.05 4.22
N PHE A 119 -21.85 -3.85 5.47
CA PHE A 119 -21.23 -4.89 6.30
C PHE A 119 -22.28 -5.71 7.04
N ALA A 120 -21.85 -6.84 7.62
CA ALA A 120 -22.73 -7.78 8.31
C ALA A 120 -23.50 -7.18 9.50
N ASP A 121 -22.97 -6.12 10.12
CA ASP A 121 -23.63 -5.38 11.20
C ASP A 121 -24.63 -4.32 10.70
N GLY A 122 -24.83 -4.23 9.39
CA GLY A 122 -25.70 -3.25 8.74
C GLY A 122 -25.07 -1.86 8.56
N SER A 123 -23.80 -1.67 8.95
CA SER A 123 -23.10 -0.42 8.69
C SER A 123 -22.81 -0.24 7.20
N CYS A 124 -22.90 1.01 6.73
CA CYS A 124 -22.68 1.36 5.33
C CYS A 124 -21.43 2.23 5.18
N LYS A 125 -20.59 1.89 4.20
CA LYS A 125 -19.45 2.71 3.78
C LYS A 125 -19.64 3.19 2.36
N VAL A 126 -19.57 4.52 2.20
CA VAL A 126 -19.44 5.16 0.89
C VAL A 126 -17.95 5.36 0.61
N GLY A 127 -17.48 4.94 -0.56
CA GLY A 127 -16.08 5.08 -0.94
C GLY A 127 -15.92 5.31 -2.43
N THR A 128 -14.70 5.68 -2.81
CA THR A 128 -14.29 5.74 -4.21
C THR A 128 -13.13 4.79 -4.47
N ALA A 129 -13.06 4.25 -5.68
CA ALA A 129 -11.94 3.45 -6.14
C ALA A 129 -11.63 3.73 -7.61
N ALA A 130 -10.34 3.85 -7.92
CA ALA A 130 -9.88 3.93 -9.30
C ALA A 130 -10.20 2.64 -10.07
N GLU A 131 -10.46 2.76 -11.38
CA GLU A 131 -10.68 1.63 -12.31
C GLU A 131 -9.66 0.51 -12.10
N SER A 132 -8.37 0.86 -12.04
CA SER A 132 -7.28 -0.11 -11.86
C SER A 132 -7.32 -0.91 -10.55
N ARG A 133 -8.12 -0.49 -9.56
CA ARG A 133 -8.10 -1.07 -8.20
C ARG A 133 -9.47 -1.42 -7.63
N TYR A 134 -10.57 -1.18 -8.31
CA TYR A 134 -11.90 -1.29 -7.68
C TYR A 134 -12.15 -2.67 -7.05
N LYS A 135 -11.77 -3.77 -7.73
CA LYS A 135 -11.89 -5.14 -7.19
C LYS A 135 -11.04 -5.35 -5.93
N SER A 136 -9.74 -5.06 -6.03
CA SER A 136 -8.80 -5.16 -4.89
C SER A 136 -9.26 -4.31 -3.68
N ARG A 137 -9.87 -3.15 -3.95
CA ARG A 137 -10.24 -2.20 -2.92
C ARG A 137 -11.44 -2.64 -2.09
N LEU A 138 -12.36 -3.39 -2.70
CA LEU A 138 -13.50 -3.99 -1.99
C LEU A 138 -13.03 -5.12 -1.08
N ALA A 139 -12.20 -6.03 -1.60
CA ALA A 139 -11.64 -7.13 -0.83
C ALA A 139 -10.80 -6.66 0.38
N GLU A 140 -9.94 -5.65 0.18
CA GLU A 140 -9.18 -5.00 1.25
C GLU A 140 -10.02 -4.50 2.42
N GLN A 141 -11.30 -4.17 2.18
CA GLN A 141 -12.18 -3.57 3.17
C GLN A 141 -13.06 -4.60 3.88
N GLY A 142 -13.04 -5.87 3.44
CA GLY A 142 -13.92 -6.92 3.97
C GLY A 142 -15.40 -6.70 3.63
N ALA A 143 -15.67 -6.07 2.48
CA ALA A 143 -17.00 -5.92 1.92
C ALA A 143 -17.43 -7.18 1.14
#